data_AF-A0A3Q7FH98-F1
#
_entry.id   AF-A0A3Q7FH98-F1
#
_cell.length_a   1.000
_cell.length_b   1.000
_cell.length_c   1.000
_cell.angle_alpha   90.00
_cell.angle_beta   90.00
_cell.angle_gamma   90.00
#
_symmetry.space_group_name_H-M   'P 1'
#
loop_
_entity.id
_entity.type
_entity.pdbx_description
1 polymer ?
#
loop_
_entity_poly.entity_id
_entity_poly.type
_entity_poly.pdbx_seq_one_letter_code
_entity_poly.pdbx_strand_id
1 'polypeptide(L)'
;MECVVQGIIEAQHVEALEILLQELCGVRKQGLRIPELCLKSVPNLGSVESEIRILCDLEKPEDTWTIRHVGGPMRGSGAEKSSFLVRPVQESKVTKNALIFF
;
A
#
# COMPACT_ATOMS: atom_id res chain seq x y z
N MET A 1 7.65 -5.70 6.89
CA MET A 1 7.32 -4.50 7.71
C MET A 1 7.27 -3.32 6.77
N GLU A 2 6.28 -2.44 6.94
CA GLU A 2 6.23 -1.14 6.24
C GLU A 2 6.16 0.01 7.25
N CYS A 3 6.70 1.15 6.86
CA CYS A 3 6.59 2.42 7.57
C CYS A 3 5.82 3.39 6.67
N VAL A 4 4.72 3.92 7.17
CA VAL A 4 3.79 4.75 6.39
C VAL A 4 3.79 6.15 6.97
N VAL A 5 4.10 7.12 6.11
CA VAL A 5 3.92 8.55 6.35
C VAL A 5 2.84 9.03 5.40
N GLN A 6 1.85 9.76 5.92
CA GLN A 6 0.77 10.33 5.12
C GLN A 6 0.84 11.85 5.19
N GLY A 7 0.60 12.48 4.05
CA GLY A 7 0.49 13.92 3.92
C GLY A 7 -0.69 14.27 3.02
N ILE A 8 -1.15 15.52 3.11
CA ILE A 8 -2.22 16.05 2.28
C ILE A 8 -1.60 17.09 1.36
N ILE A 9 -2.01 17.08 0.10
CA ILE A 9 -1.65 18.08 -0.89
C ILE A 9 -2.91 18.60 -1.58
N GLU A 10 -2.98 19.92 -1.74
CA GLU A 10 -4.03 20.54 -2.53
C GLU A 10 -3.83 20.25 -4.02
N ALA A 11 -4.92 19.97 -4.74
CA ALA A 11 -4.87 19.58 -6.14
C ALA A 11 -4.07 20.57 -7.02
N GLN A 12 -4.16 21.87 -6.72
CA GLN A 12 -3.42 22.92 -7.45
C GLN A 12 -1.89 22.81 -7.35
N HIS A 13 -1.37 22.12 -6.31
CA HIS A 13 0.06 21.98 -6.07
C HIS A 13 0.63 20.63 -6.54
N VAL A 14 -0.19 19.72 -7.07
CA VAL A 14 0.23 18.35 -7.44
C VAL A 14 1.32 18.36 -8.51
N GLU A 15 1.20 19.19 -9.54
CA GLU A 15 2.19 19.31 -10.61
C GLU A 15 3.52 19.89 -10.10
N ALA A 16 3.45 20.94 -9.28
CA ALA A 16 4.64 21.53 -8.66
C ALA A 16 5.37 20.54 -7.75
N LEU A 17 4.63 19.74 -6.97
CA LEU A 17 5.23 18.68 -6.16
C LEU A 17 5.87 17.60 -7.02
N GLU A 18 5.23 17.21 -8.13
CA GLU A 18 5.78 16.23 -9.05
C GLU A 18 7.13 16.67 -9.61
N ILE A 19 7.24 17.91 -10.09
CA ILE A 19 8.50 18.48 -10.60
C ILE A 19 9.57 18.46 -9.51
N LEU A 20 9.24 18.94 -8.31
CA LEU A 20 10.17 18.98 -7.18
C LEU A 20 10.65 17.58 -6.79
N LEU A 21 9.77 16.58 -6.78
CA LEU A 21 10.15 15.20 -6.47
C LEU A 21 11.02 14.57 -7.57
N GLN A 22 10.77 14.88 -8.84
CA GLN A 22 11.62 14.41 -9.94
C GLN A 22 13.04 14.99 -9.84
N GLU A 23 13.16 16.26 -9.48
CA GLU A 23 14.46 16.92 -9.27
C GLU A 23 15.20 16.37 -8.04
N LEU A 24 14.51 16.22 -6.91
CA LEU A 24 15.12 15.72 -5.67
C LEU A 24 15.51 14.24 -5.74
N CYS A 25 14.65 13.41 -6.34
CA CYS A 25 14.88 11.96 -6.39
C CYS A 25 15.72 11.54 -7.61
N GLY A 26 15.89 12.40 -8.61
CA GLY A 26 16.62 12.10 -9.84
C GLY A 26 16.00 11.01 -10.70
N VAL A 27 14.74 10.65 -10.44
CA VAL A 27 13.99 9.61 -11.16
C VAL A 27 12.71 10.19 -11.74
N ARG A 28 12.37 9.77 -12.96
CA ARG A 28 11.11 10.17 -13.59
C ARG A 28 9.95 9.45 -12.92
N LYS A 29 8.80 10.12 -12.83
CA LYS A 29 7.56 9.51 -12.39
C LYS A 29 7.21 8.34 -13.31
N GLN A 30 6.98 7.19 -12.70
CA GLN A 30 6.41 6.05 -13.40
C GLN A 30 4.88 6.12 -13.28
N GLY A 31 4.17 5.92 -14.40
CA GLY A 31 2.74 5.70 -14.38
C GLY A 31 2.43 4.45 -13.55
N LEU A 32 1.44 4.54 -12.67
CA LEU A 32 0.98 3.41 -11.88
C LEU A 32 -0.53 3.29 -12.07
N ARG A 33 -0.98 2.16 -12.63
CA ARG A 33 -2.40 1.83 -12.75
C ARG A 33 -2.64 0.50 -12.07
N ILE A 34 -2.87 0.56 -10.76
CA ILE A 34 -2.98 -0.62 -9.91
C ILE A 34 -4.38 -0.67 -9.30
N PRO A 35 -5.34 -1.42 -9.87
CA PRO A 35 -6.56 -1.76 -9.17
C PRO A 35 -6.25 -2.49 -7.86
N GLU A 36 -6.88 -2.05 -6.78
CA GLU A 36 -6.75 -2.62 -5.44
C GLU A 36 -8.10 -3.10 -4.94
N LEU A 37 -8.18 -4.39 -4.59
CA LEU A 37 -9.27 -4.97 -3.82
C LEU A 37 -8.80 -5.16 -2.37
N CYS A 38 -9.47 -4.47 -1.44
CA CYS A 38 -9.13 -4.52 -0.02
C CYS A 38 -10.20 -5.30 0.76
N LEU A 39 -9.80 -6.44 1.32
CA LEU A 39 -10.61 -7.28 2.19
C LEU A 39 -10.19 -7.03 3.63
N LYS A 40 -11.08 -6.41 4.42
CA LYS A 40 -10.79 -6.09 5.82
C LYS A 40 -11.23 -7.21 6.75
N SER A 41 -10.45 -7.47 7.79
CA SER A 41 -10.84 -8.38 8.86
C SER A 41 -12.11 -7.87 9.54
N VAL A 42 -13.15 -8.70 9.59
CA VAL A 42 -14.31 -8.49 10.45
C VAL A 42 -13.98 -8.96 11.88
N PRO A 43 -14.72 -8.50 12.91
CA PRO A 43 -14.48 -8.89 14.31
C PRO A 43 -14.41 -10.41 14.57
N ASN A 44 -14.97 -11.21 13.68
CA ASN A 44 -14.98 -12.68 13.77
C ASN A 44 -13.69 -13.36 13.25
N LEU A 45 -12.74 -12.60 12.68
CA LEU A 45 -11.52 -13.15 12.04
C LEU A 45 -10.23 -12.91 12.85
N GLY A 46 -10.28 -12.18 13.97
CA GLY A 46 -9.12 -11.95 14.85
C GLY A 46 -9.27 -10.76 15.78
N SER A 47 -8.37 -10.66 16.78
CA SER A 47 -8.38 -9.56 17.77
C SER A 47 -7.67 -8.29 17.31
N VAL A 48 -6.92 -8.35 16.19
CA VAL A 48 -6.15 -7.24 15.64
C VAL A 48 -6.65 -6.97 14.23
N GLU A 49 -6.91 -5.69 13.94
CA GLU A 49 -7.27 -5.25 12.59
C GLU A 49 -6.19 -5.69 11.60
N SER A 50 -6.62 -6.31 10.50
CA SER A 50 -5.76 -6.70 9.39
C SER A 50 -6.54 -6.59 8.08
N GLU A 51 -5.83 -6.48 6.98
CA GLU A 51 -6.42 -6.41 5.66
C GLU A 51 -5.60 -7.22 4.66
N ILE A 52 -6.30 -7.84 3.72
CA ILE A 52 -5.72 -8.47 2.54
C ILE A 52 -5.96 -7.54 1.37
N ARG A 53 -4.88 -7.11 0.73
CA ARG A 53 -4.89 -6.27 -0.46
C ARG A 53 -4.49 -7.11 -1.66
N ILE A 54 -5.36 -7.17 -2.65
CA ILE A 54 -5.14 -7.85 -3.92
C ILE A 54 -4.89 -6.78 -4.96
N LEU A 55 -3.68 -6.76 -5.51
CA LEU A 55 -3.18 -5.74 -6.42
C LEU A 55 -2.91 -6.36 -7.79
N CYS A 56 -3.33 -5.70 -8.86
CA CYS A 56 -2.96 -6.06 -10.23
C CYS A 56 -2.29 -4.86 -10.88
N ASP A 57 -1.08 -5.00 -11.42
CA ASP A 57 -0.37 -3.91 -12.07
C ASP A 57 -0.68 -3.92 -13.58
N LEU A 58 -1.58 -3.05 -14.02
CA LEU A 58 -2.02 -2.99 -15.42
C LEU A 58 -0.99 -2.37 -16.37
N GLU A 59 0.08 -1.77 -15.83
CA GLU A 59 1.18 -1.22 -16.65
C GLU A 59 2.17 -2.32 -17.07
N LYS A 60 2.08 -3.52 -16.48
CA LYS A 60 2.92 -4.67 -16.83
C LYS A 60 2.26 -5.55 -17.89
N PRO A 61 3.05 -6.13 -18.81
CA PRO A 61 2.51 -6.95 -19.91
C PRO A 61 2.00 -8.33 -19.44
N GLU A 62 2.46 -8.81 -18.29
CA GLU A 62 1.97 -10.05 -17.68
C GLU A 62 1.10 -9.71 -16.48
N ASP A 63 -0.11 -10.29 -16.43
CA ASP A 63 -1.08 -10.17 -15.33
C ASP A 63 -0.49 -10.76 -14.03
N THR A 64 0.36 -9.97 -13.37
CA THR A 64 1.01 -10.36 -12.13
C THR A 64 0.17 -9.83 -10.98
N TRP A 65 -0.49 -10.74 -10.29
CA TRP A 65 -1.26 -10.42 -9.10
C TRP A 65 -0.34 -10.43 -7.88
N THR A 66 -0.46 -9.42 -7.04
CA THR A 66 0.28 -9.32 -5.78
C THR A 66 -0.73 -9.34 -4.64
N ILE A 67 -0.59 -10.32 -3.75
CA ILE A 67 -1.40 -10.43 -2.53
C ILE A 67 -0.56 -9.92 -1.38
N ARG A 68 -1.06 -8.90 -0.69
CA ARG A 68 -0.42 -8.33 0.50
C ARG A 68 -1.32 -8.55 1.70
N HIS A 69 -0.82 -9.25 2.71
CA HIS A 69 -1.41 -9.26 4.03
C HIS A 69 -0.78 -8.11 4.84
N VAL A 70 -1.60 -7.16 5.27
CA VAL A 70 -1.21 -5.99 6.07
C VAL A 70 -1.85 -6.14 7.44
N GLY A 71 -1.03 -6.30 8.48
CA GLY A 71 -1.53 -6.33 9.85
C GLY A 71 -1.70 -4.93 10.43
N GLY A 72 -2.28 -4.88 11.62
CA GLY A 72 -2.57 -3.64 12.32
C GLY A 72 -1.33 -2.84 12.72
N PRO A 73 -1.51 -1.54 13.02
CA PRO A 73 -0.43 -0.68 13.49
C PRO A 73 0.21 -1.24 14.76
N MET A 74 1.55 -1.21 14.81
CA MET A 74 2.29 -1.50 16.03
C MET A 74 1.82 -0.55 17.15
N ARG A 75 1.60 -1.12 18.34
CA ARG A 75 1.18 -0.38 19.53
C ARG A 75 2.33 -0.29 20.52
N GLY A 76 2.35 0.77 21.34
CA GLY A 76 3.33 0.98 22.39
C GLY A 76 3.77 2.45 22.48
N SER A 77 4.40 2.80 23.60
CA SER A 77 4.76 4.18 23.96
C SER A 77 5.62 4.92 22.92
N GLY A 78 6.40 4.20 22.11
CA GLY A 78 7.18 4.75 21.00
C GLY A 78 6.38 4.97 19.72
N ALA A 79 5.36 4.15 19.45
CA ALA A 79 4.54 4.20 18.24
C ALA A 79 3.41 5.24 18.34
N GLU A 80 2.94 5.55 19.56
CA GLU A 80 1.89 6.57 19.77
C GLU A 80 2.42 8.01 19.68
N LYS A 81 3.75 8.19 19.75
CA LYS A 81 4.42 9.51 19.69
C LYS A 81 5.04 9.82 18.34
N SER A 82 4.96 8.90 17.37
CA SER A 82 5.56 9.06 16.05
C SER A 82 4.57 9.63 15.02
N SER A 83 5.08 10.44 14.10
CA SER A 83 4.33 10.95 12.94
C SER A 83 4.16 9.92 11.81
N PHE A 84 4.60 8.68 12.05
CA PHE A 84 4.56 7.58 11.10
C PHE A 84 3.95 6.33 11.75
N LEU A 85 3.36 5.47 10.93
CA LEU A 85 2.77 4.20 11.34
C LEU A 85 3.64 3.05 10.87
N VAL A 86 3.89 2.08 11.76
CA VAL A 86 4.63 0.87 11.43
C VAL A 86 3.68 -0.32 11.42
N ARG A 87 3.66 -1.10 10.33
CA ARG A 87 2.77 -2.26 10.16
C ARG A 87 3.52 -3.50 9.68
N PRO A 88 3.17 -4.71 10.15
CA PRO A 88 3.65 -5.93 9.54
C PRO A 88 2.99 -6.11 8.16
N VAL A 89 3.80 -6.52 7.20
CA VAL A 89 3.37 -6.77 5.83
C VAL A 89 4.04 -8.04 5.35
N GLN A 90 3.24 -8.95 4.81
CA GLN A 90 3.69 -10.12 4.07
C GLN A 90 3.16 -10.01 2.64
N GLU A 91 4.03 -10.22 1.66
CA GLU A 91 3.68 -10.17 0.24
C GLU A 91 3.89 -11.54 -0.40
N SER A 92 3.02 -11.89 -1.35
CA SER A 92 3.15 -13.03 -2.23
C SER A 92 2.70 -12.68 -3.65
N LYS A 93 3.29 -13.33 -4.66
CA LYS A 93 2.95 -13.15 -6.06
C LYS A 93 2.17 -14.36 -6.56
N VAL A 94 1.15 -14.09 -7.39
CA VAL A 94 0.30 -15.12 -7.99
C VAL A 94 0.20 -14.86 -9.49
N THR A 95 0.46 -15.89 -10.28
CA THR A 95 0.50 -15.84 -11.76
C THR A 95 -0.83 -16.16 -12.42
N LYS A 96 -1.83 -16.57 -11.63
CA LYS A 96 -3.20 -16.86 -12.07
C LYS A 96 -4.17 -15.93 -11.33
N ASN A 97 -5.40 -15.86 -11.80
CA ASN A 97 -6.47 -15.06 -11.19
C ASN A 97 -6.56 -15.33 -9.67
N ALA A 98 -6.11 -14.37 -8.87
CA ALA A 98 -6.08 -14.46 -7.40
C ALA A 98 -7.48 -14.39 -6.78
N LEU A 99 -8.48 -13.88 -7.52
CA LEU A 99 -9.85 -13.69 -7.03
C LEU A 99 -10.56 -15.01 -6.73
N ILE A 100 -10.14 -16.12 -7.32
CA ILE A 100 -10.77 -17.43 -7.10
C ILE A 100 -10.59 -17.96 -5.67
N PHE A 101 -9.67 -17.38 -4.89
CA PHE A 101 -9.35 -17.81 -3.54
C PHE A 101 -10.13 -17.07 -2.45
N PHE A 102 -10.99 -16.12 -2.82
CA PHE A 102 -11.74 -15.24 -1.92
C PHE A 102 -13.22 -15.22 -2.29
#